data_AF-A0A0D0PQ07-F1
#
_entry.id   AF-A0A0D0PQ07-F1
#
_cell.length_a   1.000
_cell.length_b   1.000
_cell.length_c   1.000
_cell.angle_alpha   90.00
_cell.angle_beta   90.00
_cell.angle_gamma   90.00
#
_symmetry.space_group_name_H-M   'P 1'
#
loop_
_entity.id
_entity.type
_entity.pdbx_description
1 polymer ?
#
loop_
_entity_poly.entity_id
_entity_poly.type
_entity_poly.pdbx_seq_one_letter_code
_entity_poly.pdbx_strand_id
1 'polypeptide(L)'
;MIIKQVLKVLVTLGLGLIALLFCSQLWRAYELAPWTRDGRVSAHVIRIAPEVSGQVERLRVGDNQWVAKGDLLYQIDRSAYLIAEQQRTAELAEARSVFEQRSTQFKRRHQLGDAIAQEEIDNAARDLAVAKSRLDAAQSQLAQARLDLDRTTIRSPVDGYVTQLRLQPGDYASAGQTNIFVVDSHSFWVTGYFEETKLSGIRVGATASIKLMGFATPLEGHVASMGRGIADGNELRSSNGLPQVAPTFSWIRLAQRVPVRIELDKVPADVELAAGMTASIEVAEAGAAPRWRLTQWLQAFL
;
A
#
# COMPACT_ATOMS: atom_id res chain seq x y z
N MET A 1 60.79 41.29 -25.79
CA MET A 1 60.92 40.40 -24.62
C MET A 1 59.67 40.42 -23.74
N ILE A 2 59.13 41.60 -23.44
CA ILE A 2 57.93 41.84 -22.60
C ILE A 2 56.68 41.09 -23.10
N ILE A 3 56.41 41.10 -24.41
CA ILE A 3 55.23 40.41 -25.01
C ILE A 3 55.21 38.91 -24.70
N LYS A 4 56.36 38.22 -24.73
CA LYS A 4 56.44 36.79 -24.41
C LYS A 4 56.23 36.51 -22.92
N GLN A 5 56.62 37.42 -22.04
CA GLN A 5 56.37 37.31 -20.59
C GLN A 5 54.90 37.58 -20.26
N VAL A 6 54.30 38.61 -20.86
CA VAL A 6 52.87 38.92 -20.70
C VAL A 6 52.01 37.77 -21.22
N LEU A 7 52.35 37.18 -22.37
CA LEU A 7 51.65 36.01 -22.91
C LEU A 7 51.72 34.80 -21.97
N LYS A 8 52.89 34.51 -21.38
CA LYS A 8 53.03 33.42 -20.39
C LYS A 8 52.17 33.66 -19.16
N VAL A 9 52.16 34.90 -18.63
CA VAL A 9 51.35 35.25 -17.46
C VAL A 9 49.86 35.13 -17.76
N LEU A 10 49.42 35.59 -18.94
CA LEU A 10 48.03 35.44 -19.39
C LEU A 10 47.61 33.98 -19.57
N VAL A 11 48.49 33.13 -20.12
CA VAL A 11 48.22 31.69 -20.25
C VAL A 11 48.11 31.03 -18.89
N THR A 12 49.00 31.33 -17.94
CA THR A 12 48.94 30.77 -16.58
C THR A 12 47.70 31.24 -15.82
N LEU A 13 47.32 32.52 -15.93
CA LEU A 13 46.09 33.05 -15.35
C LEU A 13 44.85 32.43 -15.99
N GLY A 14 44.84 32.28 -17.32
CA GLY A 14 43.77 31.62 -18.06
C GLY A 14 43.59 30.17 -17.63
N LEU A 15 44.68 29.42 -17.49
CA LEU A 15 44.66 28.04 -17.00
C LEU A 15 44.17 27.96 -15.55
N GLY A 16 44.61 28.88 -14.69
CA GLY A 16 44.15 28.99 -13.31
C GLY A 16 42.65 29.30 -13.21
N LEU A 17 42.13 30.17 -14.08
CA LEU A 17 40.70 30.49 -14.16
C LEU A 17 39.88 29.27 -14.60
N ILE A 18 40.36 28.52 -15.61
CA ILE A 18 39.72 27.28 -16.08
C ILE A 18 39.71 26.23 -14.96
N ALA A 19 40.81 26.07 -14.24
CA ALA A 19 40.88 25.15 -13.10
C ALA A 19 39.90 25.55 -11.97
N LEU A 20 39.83 26.84 -11.62
CA LEU A 20 38.86 27.36 -10.65
C LEU A 20 37.41 27.12 -11.10
N LEU A 21 37.10 27.39 -12.36
CA LEU A 21 35.78 27.12 -12.93
C LEU A 21 35.46 25.62 -12.86
N PHE A 22 36.41 24.75 -13.21
CA PHE A 22 36.23 23.30 -13.14
C PHE A 22 36.01 22.80 -11.71
N CYS A 23 36.82 23.23 -10.74
CA CYS A 23 36.62 22.93 -9.32
C CYS A 23 35.25 23.43 -8.81
N SER A 24 34.84 24.64 -9.21
CA SER A 24 33.54 25.18 -8.82
C SER A 24 32.36 24.39 -9.39
N GLN A 25 32.49 23.88 -10.62
CA GLN A 25 31.47 23.03 -11.25
C GLN A 25 31.41 21.65 -10.61
N LEU A 26 32.56 21.04 -10.31
CA LEU A 26 32.61 19.76 -9.59
C LEU A 26 32.02 19.88 -8.19
N TRP A 27 32.32 20.96 -7.47
CA TRP A 27 31.72 21.22 -6.15
C TRP A 27 30.19 21.31 -6.23
N ARG A 28 29.66 22.05 -7.20
CA ARG A 28 28.21 22.13 -7.43
C ARG A 28 27.60 20.77 -7.78
N ALA A 29 28.25 20.00 -8.65
CA ALA A 29 27.74 18.71 -9.09
C ALA A 29 27.78 17.62 -8.01
N TYR A 30 28.79 17.61 -7.13
CA TYR A 30 28.94 16.57 -6.11
C TYR A 30 28.32 16.95 -4.77
N GLU A 31 28.56 18.19 -4.32
CA GLU A 31 28.22 18.62 -2.96
C GLU A 31 26.83 19.24 -2.88
N LEU A 32 26.47 20.09 -3.85
CA LEU A 32 25.23 20.87 -3.81
C LEU A 32 24.07 20.19 -4.54
N ALA A 33 24.34 19.48 -5.63
CA ALA A 33 23.29 18.85 -6.42
C ALA A 33 22.53 17.81 -5.57
N PRO A 34 21.18 17.83 -5.59
CA PRO A 34 20.38 16.91 -4.81
C PRO A 34 20.34 15.54 -5.50
N TRP A 35 21.35 14.72 -5.23
CA TRP A 35 21.42 13.34 -5.67
C TRP A 35 21.72 12.39 -4.50
N THR A 36 21.28 11.14 -4.62
CA THR A 36 21.57 10.06 -3.67
C THR A 36 21.78 8.74 -4.39
N ARG A 37 22.70 7.90 -3.88
CA ARG A 37 22.84 6.49 -4.31
C ARG A 37 21.95 5.54 -3.54
N ASP A 38 21.29 6.04 -2.49
CA ASP A 38 20.50 5.24 -1.58
C ASP A 38 19.02 5.38 -1.90
N GLY A 39 18.66 4.90 -3.09
CA GLY A 39 17.28 4.70 -3.50
C GLY A 39 16.86 3.24 -3.31
N ARG A 40 15.59 3.05 -2.98
CA ARG A 40 14.93 1.73 -2.96
C ARG A 40 13.60 1.79 -3.67
N VAL A 41 13.38 0.84 -4.58
CA VAL A 41 12.05 0.59 -5.16
C VAL A 41 11.15 -0.01 -4.08
N SER A 42 9.94 0.49 -3.97
CA SER A 42 8.92 0.09 -3.00
C SER A 42 7.59 -0.10 -3.73
N ALA A 43 6.71 -0.91 -3.17
CA ALA A 43 5.36 -1.14 -3.69
C ALA A 43 4.40 -1.37 -2.53
N HIS A 44 3.11 -1.19 -2.76
CA HIS A 44 2.10 -1.55 -1.78
C HIS A 44 2.00 -3.08 -1.71
N VAL A 45 2.19 -3.60 -0.50
CA VAL A 45 2.02 -5.03 -0.20
C VAL A 45 0.68 -5.20 0.48
N ILE A 46 -0.26 -5.83 -0.23
CA ILE A 46 -1.59 -6.13 0.28
C ILE A 46 -1.52 -7.40 1.11
N ARG A 47 -1.98 -7.28 2.36
CA ARG A 47 -2.07 -8.39 3.32
C ARG A 47 -3.44 -9.01 3.22
N ILE A 48 -3.50 -10.25 2.75
CA ILE A 48 -4.77 -10.97 2.55
C ILE A 48 -4.98 -11.89 3.75
N ALA A 49 -6.01 -11.55 4.52
CA ALA A 49 -6.50 -12.32 5.66
C ALA A 49 -7.93 -12.78 5.37
N PRO A 50 -8.32 -14.00 5.75
CA PRO A 50 -9.69 -14.45 5.61
C PRO A 50 -10.57 -13.79 6.67
N GLU A 51 -11.84 -13.60 6.35
CA GLU A 51 -12.84 -13.09 7.30
C GLU A 51 -13.51 -14.20 8.10
N VAL A 52 -13.42 -15.44 7.62
CA VAL A 52 -13.93 -16.65 8.27
C VAL A 52 -12.81 -17.66 8.48
N SER A 53 -12.89 -18.44 9.55
CA SER A 53 -11.86 -19.42 9.91
C SER A 53 -12.18 -20.82 9.39
N GLY A 54 -11.19 -21.57 8.96
CA GLY A 54 -11.36 -22.99 8.64
C GLY A 54 -10.14 -23.60 7.97
N GLN A 55 -10.24 -24.89 7.66
CA GLN A 55 -9.16 -25.59 6.97
C GLN A 55 -9.11 -25.18 5.50
N VAL A 56 -7.91 -25.00 4.95
CA VAL A 56 -7.70 -24.72 3.53
C VAL A 56 -7.93 -26.00 2.73
N GLU A 57 -9.01 -26.04 1.96
CA GLU A 57 -9.35 -27.17 1.09
C GLU A 57 -8.46 -27.19 -0.16
N ARG A 58 -8.32 -26.02 -0.81
CA ARG A 58 -7.59 -25.89 -2.08
C ARG A 58 -6.82 -24.56 -2.16
N LEU A 59 -5.61 -24.65 -2.68
CA LEU A 59 -4.74 -23.52 -3.01
C LEU A 59 -4.58 -23.47 -4.53
N ARG A 60 -4.84 -22.31 -5.15
CA ARG A 60 -4.84 -22.11 -6.61
C ARG A 60 -3.69 -21.25 -7.11
N VAL A 61 -2.86 -20.75 -6.21
CA VAL A 61 -1.72 -19.88 -6.52
C VAL A 61 -0.43 -20.45 -5.99
N GLY A 62 0.67 -20.17 -6.68
CA GLY A 62 2.04 -20.45 -6.27
C GLY A 62 2.77 -19.18 -5.82
N ASP A 63 3.96 -19.36 -5.26
CA ASP A 63 4.84 -18.25 -4.88
C ASP A 63 5.39 -17.55 -6.14
N ASN A 64 5.49 -16.22 -6.11
CA ASN A 64 5.90 -15.34 -7.22
C ASN A 64 5.01 -15.42 -8.47
N GLN A 65 3.80 -15.99 -8.36
CA GLN A 65 2.86 -16.05 -9.46
C GLN A 65 2.10 -14.73 -9.62
N TRP A 66 1.90 -14.31 -10.88
CA TRP A 66 1.01 -13.20 -11.22
C TRP A 66 -0.46 -13.60 -11.04
N VAL A 67 -1.24 -12.71 -10.43
CA VAL A 67 -2.68 -12.85 -10.20
C VAL A 67 -3.40 -11.57 -10.62
N ALA A 68 -4.56 -11.72 -11.26
CA ALA A 68 -5.45 -10.61 -11.54
C ALA A 68 -6.35 -10.31 -10.34
N LYS A 69 -6.90 -9.10 -10.29
CA LYS A 69 -7.97 -8.74 -9.37
C LYS A 69 -9.18 -9.67 -9.58
N GLY A 70 -9.62 -10.31 -8.50
CA GLY A 70 -10.73 -11.26 -8.47
C GLY A 70 -10.30 -12.72 -8.63
N ASP A 71 -9.04 -13.01 -8.95
CA ASP A 71 -8.55 -14.38 -9.07
C ASP A 71 -8.65 -15.11 -7.73
N LEU A 72 -9.02 -16.38 -7.80
CA LEU A 72 -9.11 -17.26 -6.63
C LEU A 72 -7.70 -17.58 -6.12
N LEU A 73 -7.41 -17.21 -4.88
CA LEU A 73 -6.14 -17.51 -4.23
C LEU A 73 -6.21 -18.87 -3.55
N TYR A 74 -7.12 -19.00 -2.59
CA TYR A 74 -7.38 -20.24 -1.88
C TYR A 74 -8.84 -20.30 -1.41
N GLN A 75 -9.27 -21.51 -1.08
CA GLN A 75 -10.61 -21.81 -0.62
C GLN A 75 -10.53 -22.55 0.71
N ILE A 76 -11.28 -22.04 1.68
CA ILE A 76 -11.56 -22.70 2.96
C ILE A 76 -12.66 -23.74 2.75
N ASP A 77 -12.60 -24.85 3.48
CA ASP A 77 -13.62 -25.89 3.48
C ASP A 77 -15.01 -25.29 3.72
N ARG A 78 -15.89 -25.48 2.74
CA ARG A 78 -17.25 -24.94 2.71
C ARG A 78 -18.26 -25.80 3.44
N SER A 79 -17.90 -27.03 3.82
CA SER A 79 -18.86 -28.03 4.30
C SER A 79 -19.67 -27.53 5.50
N ALA A 80 -19.00 -26.97 6.51
CA ALA A 80 -19.67 -26.42 7.69
C ALA A 80 -20.56 -25.21 7.36
N TYR A 81 -20.13 -24.35 6.42
CA TYR A 81 -20.86 -23.16 6.00
C TYR A 81 -22.09 -23.49 5.15
N LEU A 82 -22.01 -24.52 4.31
CA LEU A 82 -23.15 -25.03 3.53
C LEU A 82 -24.22 -25.61 4.45
N ILE A 83 -23.83 -26.39 5.46
CA ILE A 83 -24.76 -26.92 6.46
C ILE A 83 -25.42 -25.77 7.24
N ALA A 84 -24.66 -24.75 7.63
CA ALA A 84 -25.19 -23.57 8.30
C ALA A 84 -26.19 -22.81 7.41
N GLU A 85 -25.88 -22.58 6.13
CA GLU A 85 -26.83 -21.96 5.19
C GLU A 85 -28.13 -22.77 5.06
N GLN A 86 -28.02 -24.10 4.93
CA GLN A 86 -29.17 -24.98 4.81
C GLN A 86 -30.06 -24.92 6.06
N GLN A 87 -29.46 -24.93 7.25
CA GLN A 87 -30.18 -24.79 8.51
C GLN A 87 -30.92 -23.45 8.60
N ARG A 88 -30.28 -22.32 8.26
CA ARG A 88 -30.93 -21.00 8.24
C ARG A 88 -32.04 -20.90 7.19
N THR A 89 -31.89 -21.61 6.08
CA THR A 89 -32.91 -21.68 5.04
C THR A 89 -34.17 -22.39 5.55
N ALA A 90 -34.01 -23.47 6.32
CA ALA A 90 -35.12 -24.16 6.97
C ALA A 90 -35.82 -23.28 8.03
N GLU A 91 -35.05 -22.59 8.87
CA GLU A 91 -35.57 -21.63 9.87
C GLU A 91 -36.37 -20.50 9.21
N LEU A 92 -35.89 -19.97 8.07
CA LEU A 92 -36.62 -18.98 7.30
C LEU A 92 -37.94 -19.54 6.74
N ALA A 93 -37.94 -20.77 6.23
CA ALA A 93 -39.14 -21.42 5.72
C ALA A 93 -40.19 -21.63 6.82
N GLU A 94 -39.75 -22.02 8.02
CA GLU A 94 -40.62 -22.14 9.20
C GLU A 94 -41.20 -20.77 9.60
N ALA A 95 -40.35 -19.76 9.77
CA ALA A 95 -40.77 -18.41 10.15
C ALA A 95 -41.75 -17.81 9.13
N ARG A 96 -41.52 -18.06 7.84
CA ARG A 96 -42.43 -17.65 6.76
C ARG A 96 -43.78 -18.35 6.86
N SER A 97 -43.80 -19.65 7.14
CA SER A 97 -45.06 -20.41 7.30
C SER A 97 -45.88 -19.88 8.48
N VAL A 98 -45.22 -19.56 9.61
CA VAL A 98 -45.88 -18.96 10.77
C VAL A 98 -46.42 -17.56 10.45
N PHE A 99 -45.65 -16.72 9.75
CA PHE A 99 -46.11 -15.39 9.33
C PHE A 99 -47.35 -15.47 8.43
N GLU A 100 -47.37 -16.36 7.43
CA GLU A 100 -48.52 -16.56 6.55
C GLU A 100 -49.76 -17.04 7.32
N GLN A 101 -49.59 -17.95 8.27
CA GLN A 101 -50.66 -18.41 9.15
C GLN A 101 -51.24 -17.26 9.98
N ARG A 102 -50.40 -16.45 10.63
CA ARG A 102 -50.83 -15.30 11.44
C ARG A 102 -51.44 -14.19 10.58
N SER A 103 -50.90 -13.95 9.39
CA SER A 103 -51.44 -12.99 8.41
C SER A 103 -52.85 -13.38 7.99
N THR A 104 -53.07 -14.66 7.70
CA THR A 104 -54.39 -15.19 7.35
C THR A 104 -55.37 -15.13 8.53
N GLN A 105 -54.90 -15.41 9.75
CA GLN A 105 -55.72 -15.30 10.97
C GLN A 105 -56.14 -13.86 11.26
N PHE A 106 -55.21 -12.90 11.15
CA PHE A 106 -55.49 -11.48 11.29
C PHE A 106 -56.50 -11.00 10.25
N LYS A 107 -56.29 -11.33 8.96
CA LYS A 107 -57.23 -10.99 7.88
C LYS A 107 -58.64 -11.52 8.14
N ARG A 108 -58.78 -12.78 8.57
CA ARG A 108 -60.09 -13.37 8.93
C ARG A 108 -60.76 -12.63 10.07
N ARG A 109 -60.05 -12.35 11.17
CA ARG A 109 -60.60 -11.62 12.31
C ARG A 109 -61.01 -10.20 11.93
N HIS A 110 -60.17 -9.50 11.19
CA HIS A 110 -60.46 -8.16 10.71
C HIS A 110 -61.71 -8.11 9.79
N GLN A 111 -61.98 -9.16 9.00
CA GLN A 111 -63.18 -9.24 8.15
C GLN A 111 -64.47 -9.49 8.93
N LEU A 112 -64.40 -10.03 10.14
CA LEU A 112 -65.57 -10.28 10.98
C LEU A 112 -66.10 -9.01 11.66
N GLY A 113 -65.32 -7.93 11.67
CA GLY A 113 -65.75 -6.61 12.17
C GLY A 113 -66.37 -6.66 13.56
N ASP A 114 -67.57 -6.09 13.71
CA ASP A 114 -68.31 -6.01 14.98
C ASP A 114 -68.74 -7.37 15.56
N ALA A 115 -68.56 -8.48 14.82
CA ALA A 115 -68.90 -9.82 15.30
C ALA A 115 -67.90 -10.39 16.33
N ILE A 116 -66.76 -9.71 16.55
CA ILE A 116 -65.74 -10.10 17.55
C ILE A 116 -65.30 -8.90 18.40
N ALA A 117 -64.75 -9.16 19.58
CA ALA A 117 -64.24 -8.11 20.45
C ALA A 117 -63.00 -7.44 19.84
N GLN A 118 -62.89 -6.11 19.99
CA GLN A 118 -61.75 -5.33 19.48
C GLN A 118 -60.40 -5.83 20.03
N GLU A 119 -60.38 -6.30 21.28
CA GLU A 119 -59.22 -6.90 21.92
C GLU A 119 -58.69 -8.12 21.14
N GLU A 120 -59.55 -8.92 20.52
CA GLU A 120 -59.12 -10.08 19.72
C GLU A 120 -58.44 -9.69 18.40
N ILE A 121 -58.85 -8.56 17.82
CA ILE A 121 -58.22 -7.97 16.62
C ILE A 121 -56.85 -7.42 17.00
N ASP A 122 -56.77 -6.68 18.11
CA ASP A 122 -55.51 -6.13 18.62
C ASP A 122 -54.51 -7.23 18.99
N ASN A 123 -54.97 -8.30 19.64
CA ASN A 123 -54.14 -9.47 19.95
C ASN A 123 -53.65 -10.17 18.66
N ALA A 124 -54.51 -10.33 17.65
CA ALA A 124 -54.09 -10.87 16.36
C ALA A 124 -53.10 -9.97 15.60
N ALA A 125 -53.25 -8.65 15.71
CA ALA A 125 -52.31 -7.68 15.15
C ALA A 125 -50.94 -7.78 15.83
N ARG A 126 -50.91 -7.92 17.16
CA ARG A 126 -49.67 -8.15 17.94
C ARG A 126 -49.01 -9.47 17.55
N ASP A 127 -49.78 -10.55 17.42
CA ASP A 127 -49.27 -11.86 16.98
C ASP A 127 -48.65 -11.79 15.58
N LEU A 128 -49.31 -11.08 14.65
CA LEU A 128 -48.79 -10.85 13.30
C LEU A 128 -47.49 -10.03 13.34
N ALA A 129 -47.44 -8.97 14.16
CA ALA A 129 -46.24 -8.15 14.32
C ALA A 129 -45.06 -8.99 14.86
N VAL A 130 -45.29 -9.84 15.86
CA VAL A 130 -44.28 -10.77 16.38
C VAL A 130 -43.82 -11.76 15.31
N ALA A 131 -44.75 -12.34 14.55
CA ALA A 131 -44.42 -13.26 13.48
C ALA A 131 -43.60 -12.58 12.36
N LYS A 132 -43.92 -11.33 12.03
CA LYS A 132 -43.14 -10.52 11.09
C LYS A 132 -41.72 -10.30 11.60
N SER A 133 -41.55 -9.88 12.85
CA SER A 133 -40.21 -9.69 13.43
C SER A 133 -39.37 -10.98 13.43
N ARG A 134 -40.00 -12.14 13.66
CA ARG A 134 -39.33 -13.45 13.56
C ARG A 134 -38.92 -13.78 12.13
N LEU A 135 -39.77 -13.48 11.15
CA LEU A 135 -39.44 -13.63 9.73
C LEU A 135 -38.23 -12.76 9.35
N ASP A 136 -38.24 -11.49 9.73
CA ASP A 136 -37.16 -10.54 9.42
C ASP A 136 -35.83 -10.97 10.09
N ALA A 137 -35.88 -11.50 11.31
CA ALA A 137 -34.72 -12.06 12.01
C ALA A 137 -34.16 -13.30 11.29
N ALA A 138 -35.02 -14.23 10.85
CA ALA A 138 -34.60 -15.43 10.12
C ALA A 138 -34.00 -15.07 8.75
N GLN A 139 -34.54 -14.05 8.06
CA GLN A 139 -33.96 -13.53 6.82
C GLN A 139 -32.55 -12.98 7.05
N SER A 140 -32.35 -12.20 8.11
CA SER A 140 -31.05 -11.62 8.46
C SER A 140 -30.02 -12.71 8.81
N GLN A 141 -30.43 -13.75 9.53
CA GLN A 141 -29.58 -14.89 9.85
C GLN A 141 -29.17 -15.71 8.62
N LEU A 142 -30.08 -15.90 7.66
CA LEU A 142 -29.75 -16.53 6.38
C LEU A 142 -28.77 -15.68 5.57
N ALA A 143 -28.98 -14.36 5.52
CA ALA A 143 -28.07 -13.45 4.83
C ALA A 143 -26.64 -13.52 5.42
N GLN A 144 -26.52 -13.58 6.75
CA GLN A 144 -25.24 -13.77 7.43
C GLN A 144 -24.56 -15.09 7.05
N ALA A 145 -25.30 -16.21 7.10
CA ALA A 145 -24.76 -17.53 6.74
C ALA A 145 -24.28 -17.58 5.27
N ARG A 146 -25.00 -16.93 4.36
CA ARG A 146 -24.60 -16.81 2.95
C ARG A 146 -23.34 -15.99 2.76
N LEU A 147 -23.21 -14.87 3.48
CA LEU A 147 -22.03 -14.04 3.44
C LEU A 147 -20.81 -14.80 3.97
N ASP A 148 -20.97 -15.54 5.07
CA ASP A 148 -19.89 -16.35 5.62
C ASP A 148 -19.49 -17.50 4.67
N LEU A 149 -20.46 -18.09 3.96
CA LEU A 149 -20.18 -19.05 2.89
C LEU A 149 -19.42 -18.43 1.71
N ASP A 150 -19.76 -17.22 1.28
CA ASP A 150 -19.04 -16.53 0.20
C ASP A 150 -17.59 -16.21 0.61
N ARG A 151 -17.41 -15.75 1.85
CA ARG A 151 -16.11 -15.44 2.48
C ARG A 151 -15.17 -16.64 2.63
N THR A 152 -15.65 -17.86 2.44
CA THR A 152 -14.78 -19.05 2.33
C THR A 152 -13.85 -19.01 1.11
N THR A 153 -14.14 -18.15 0.14
CA THR A 153 -13.45 -18.07 -1.14
C THR A 153 -12.63 -16.79 -1.21
N ILE A 154 -11.32 -16.92 -0.98
CA ILE A 154 -10.44 -15.77 -0.85
C ILE A 154 -9.88 -15.41 -2.22
N ARG A 155 -10.09 -14.16 -2.64
CA ARG A 155 -9.70 -13.64 -3.95
C ARG A 155 -8.70 -12.51 -3.83
N SER A 156 -7.93 -12.26 -4.89
CA SER A 156 -7.03 -11.11 -4.94
C SER A 156 -7.83 -9.79 -5.07
N PRO A 157 -7.58 -8.77 -4.25
CA PRO A 157 -8.22 -7.46 -4.40
C PRO A 157 -7.55 -6.57 -5.46
N VAL A 158 -6.34 -6.91 -5.89
CA VAL A 158 -5.50 -6.12 -6.82
C VAL A 158 -4.80 -7.03 -7.83
N ASP A 159 -4.33 -6.46 -8.94
CA ASP A 159 -3.47 -7.15 -9.89
C ASP A 159 -2.02 -7.08 -9.40
N GLY A 160 -1.34 -8.23 -9.32
CA GLY A 160 -0.04 -8.26 -8.67
C GLY A 160 0.61 -9.62 -8.60
N TYR A 161 1.68 -9.70 -7.81
CA TYR A 161 2.44 -10.93 -7.62
C TYR A 161 2.29 -11.43 -6.20
N VAL A 162 1.98 -12.72 -6.05
CA VAL A 162 1.94 -13.39 -4.76
C VAL A 162 3.38 -13.52 -4.22
N THR A 163 3.59 -13.15 -2.96
CA THR A 163 4.91 -13.26 -2.31
C THR A 163 4.81 -13.96 -0.97
N GLN A 164 5.88 -14.68 -0.61
CA GLN A 164 6.01 -15.36 0.68
C GLN A 164 4.87 -16.35 0.96
N LEU A 165 4.46 -17.11 -0.05
CA LEU A 165 3.40 -18.10 0.10
C LEU A 165 3.86 -19.26 1.00
N ARG A 166 3.34 -19.28 2.23
CA ARG A 166 3.59 -20.38 3.20
C ARG A 166 2.40 -21.30 3.40
N LEU A 167 1.22 -20.83 3.01
CA LEU A 167 -0.04 -21.58 3.16
C LEU A 167 -0.01 -22.82 2.28
N GLN A 168 -0.37 -23.97 2.84
CA GLN A 168 -0.52 -25.23 2.13
C GLN A 168 -1.96 -25.77 2.26
N PRO A 169 -2.45 -26.56 1.28
CA PRO A 169 -3.68 -27.31 1.45
C PRO A 169 -3.61 -28.19 2.71
N GLY A 170 -4.63 -28.11 3.56
CA GLY A 170 -4.66 -28.78 4.85
C GLY A 170 -4.34 -27.88 6.05
N ASP A 171 -3.69 -26.72 5.83
CA ASP A 171 -3.44 -25.74 6.89
C ASP A 171 -4.75 -25.13 7.43
N TYR A 172 -4.69 -24.60 8.65
CA TYR A 172 -5.83 -23.92 9.25
C TYR A 172 -5.70 -22.40 9.12
N ALA A 173 -6.60 -21.80 8.35
CA ALA A 173 -6.67 -20.36 8.15
C ALA A 173 -7.55 -19.72 9.24
N SER A 174 -7.00 -18.78 10.01
CA SER A 174 -7.74 -18.09 11.07
C SER A 174 -8.20 -16.70 10.63
N ALA A 175 -9.44 -16.35 10.99
CA ALA A 175 -10.01 -15.05 10.67
C ALA A 175 -9.16 -13.89 11.20
N GLY A 176 -8.90 -12.89 10.35
CA GLY A 176 -8.08 -11.72 10.67
C GLY A 176 -6.56 -11.97 10.64
N GLN A 177 -6.09 -13.21 10.49
CA GLN A 177 -4.67 -13.50 10.33
C GLN A 177 -4.28 -13.53 8.85
N THR A 178 -3.20 -12.82 8.50
CA THR A 178 -2.71 -12.75 7.12
C THR A 178 -2.03 -14.04 6.72
N ASN A 179 -2.50 -14.65 5.63
CA ASN A 179 -1.94 -15.91 5.10
C ASN A 179 -1.20 -15.71 3.78
N ILE A 180 -1.56 -14.69 3.00
CA ILE A 180 -0.97 -14.39 1.70
C ILE A 180 -0.65 -12.90 1.60
N PHE A 181 0.45 -12.59 0.93
CA PHE A 181 0.83 -11.23 0.56
C PHE A 181 0.80 -11.10 -0.96
N VAL A 182 0.24 -10.00 -1.47
CA VAL A 182 0.25 -9.67 -2.89
C VAL A 182 0.88 -8.30 -3.07
N VAL A 183 1.92 -8.23 -3.91
CA VAL A 183 2.56 -6.97 -4.30
C VAL A 183 1.76 -6.37 -5.45
N ASP A 184 1.18 -5.19 -5.25
CA ASP A 184 0.38 -4.51 -6.27
C ASP A 184 1.27 -3.98 -7.41
N SER A 185 1.02 -4.49 -8.62
CA SER A 185 1.79 -4.18 -9.83
C SER A 185 1.67 -2.72 -10.29
N HIS A 186 0.60 -2.02 -9.91
CA HIS A 186 0.36 -0.63 -10.30
C HIS A 186 0.91 0.38 -9.29
N SER A 187 1.56 -0.09 -8.23
CA SER A 187 1.87 0.72 -7.07
C SER A 187 3.36 0.94 -6.83
N PHE A 188 4.22 0.81 -7.84
CA PHE A 188 5.65 1.01 -7.65
C PHE A 188 6.01 2.49 -7.48
N TRP A 189 6.81 2.79 -6.46
CA TRP A 189 7.47 4.09 -6.26
C TRP A 189 8.91 3.89 -5.82
N VAL A 190 9.70 4.96 -5.84
CA VAL A 190 11.08 4.92 -5.37
C VAL A 190 11.23 5.84 -4.16
N THR A 191 11.83 5.33 -3.10
CA THR A 191 12.18 6.11 -1.92
C THR A 191 13.68 6.39 -1.96
N GLY A 192 14.04 7.67 -2.07
CA GLY A 192 15.42 8.14 -1.99
C GLY A 192 15.75 8.66 -0.60
N TYR A 193 16.86 8.20 -0.04
CA TYR A 193 17.37 8.69 1.23
C TYR A 193 18.39 9.80 0.98
N PHE A 194 17.97 11.06 1.10
CA PHE A 194 18.81 12.23 0.84
C PHE A 194 19.42 12.79 2.12
N GLU A 195 20.63 13.33 2.04
CA GLU A 195 21.26 14.02 3.16
C GLU A 195 20.48 15.31 3.49
N GLU A 196 20.30 15.59 4.77
CA GLU A 196 19.61 16.77 5.30
C GLU A 196 20.11 18.08 4.67
N THR A 197 21.42 18.19 4.44
CA THR A 197 22.07 19.34 3.82
C THR A 197 21.59 19.63 2.39
N LYS A 198 21.15 18.60 1.66
CA LYS A 198 20.74 18.69 0.25
C LYS A 198 19.24 18.94 0.07
N LEU A 199 18.45 18.90 1.14
CA LEU A 199 16.99 19.06 1.08
C LEU A 199 16.54 20.43 0.58
N SER A 200 17.35 21.48 0.80
CA SER A 200 17.04 22.83 0.31
C SER A 200 16.91 22.91 -1.21
N GLY A 201 17.57 21.99 -1.94
CA GLY A 201 17.49 21.88 -3.41
C GLY A 201 16.30 21.05 -3.91
N ILE A 202 15.56 20.37 -3.02
CA ILE A 202 14.46 19.46 -3.38
C ILE A 202 13.13 20.17 -3.15
N ARG A 203 12.26 20.16 -4.16
CA ARG A 203 10.86 20.63 -4.06
C ARG A 203 9.89 19.53 -4.43
N VAL A 204 8.72 19.53 -3.79
CA VAL A 204 7.60 18.67 -4.20
C VAL A 204 7.18 19.07 -5.63
N GLY A 205 7.01 18.07 -6.49
CA GLY A 205 6.75 18.22 -7.92
C GLY A 205 7.99 18.39 -8.79
N ALA A 206 9.20 18.43 -8.22
CA ALA A 206 10.42 18.46 -9.02
C ALA A 206 10.62 17.15 -9.78
N THR A 207 11.09 17.24 -11.02
CA THR A 207 11.44 16.07 -11.84
C THR A 207 12.65 15.36 -11.24
N ALA A 208 12.63 14.04 -11.24
CA ALA A 208 13.69 13.18 -10.77
C ALA A 208 14.06 12.12 -11.83
N SER A 209 15.35 11.90 -11.99
CA SER A 209 15.92 10.83 -12.82
C SER A 209 16.39 9.70 -11.90
N ILE A 210 15.93 8.49 -12.18
CA ILE A 210 16.17 7.31 -11.36
C ILE A 210 16.96 6.29 -12.19
N LYS A 211 18.18 5.98 -11.79
CA LYS A 211 19.00 4.92 -12.40
C LYS A 211 18.94 3.68 -11.52
N LEU A 212 18.23 2.65 -11.97
CA LEU A 212 18.26 1.34 -11.33
C LEU A 212 19.63 0.68 -11.54
N MET A 213 20.16 -0.01 -10.52
CA MET A 213 21.47 -0.66 -10.63
C MET A 213 21.53 -1.74 -11.71
N GLY A 214 20.42 -2.45 -11.93
CA GLY A 214 20.33 -3.55 -12.90
C GLY A 214 20.00 -3.14 -14.34
N PHE A 215 19.67 -1.86 -14.59
CA PHE A 215 19.18 -1.40 -15.89
C PHE A 215 19.96 -0.17 -16.37
N ALA A 216 20.27 -0.13 -17.67
CA ALA A 216 21.04 0.97 -18.26
C ALA A 216 20.19 2.24 -18.47
N THR A 217 18.90 2.06 -18.75
CA THR A 217 17.96 3.15 -19.03
C THR A 217 17.49 3.82 -17.74
N PRO A 218 17.68 5.14 -17.57
CA PRO A 218 17.12 5.86 -16.45
C PRO A 218 15.59 5.95 -16.58
N LEU A 219 14.90 5.84 -15.45
CA LEU A 219 13.47 6.07 -15.31
C LEU A 219 13.22 7.54 -14.96
N GLU A 220 12.10 8.07 -15.44
CA GLU A 220 11.64 9.41 -15.13
C GLU A 220 10.52 9.35 -14.07
N GLY A 221 10.57 10.29 -13.14
CA GLY A 221 9.55 10.44 -12.11
C GLY A 221 9.53 11.86 -11.55
N HIS A 222 8.72 12.06 -10.53
CA HIS A 222 8.62 13.33 -9.84
C HIS A 222 8.53 13.16 -8.32
N VAL A 223 9.02 14.16 -7.58
CA VAL A 223 8.99 14.16 -6.11
C VAL A 223 7.54 14.31 -5.64
N ALA A 224 6.96 13.23 -5.12
CA ALA A 224 5.59 13.22 -4.62
C ALA A 224 5.52 13.77 -3.18
N SER A 225 6.44 13.36 -2.31
CA SER A 225 6.47 13.84 -0.93
C SER A 225 7.84 13.69 -0.27
N MET A 226 8.01 14.40 0.85
CA MET A 226 9.20 14.32 1.70
C MET A 226 8.78 13.90 3.10
N GLY A 227 9.57 13.03 3.74
CA GLY A 227 9.37 12.63 5.12
C GLY A 227 9.42 13.86 6.05
N ARG A 228 8.39 14.01 6.89
CA ARG A 228 8.29 15.11 7.87
C ARG A 228 8.62 14.70 9.30
N GLY A 229 9.01 13.45 9.51
CA GLY A 229 9.40 12.90 10.80
C GLY A 229 10.39 11.77 10.61
N ILE A 230 11.50 11.85 11.33
CA ILE A 230 12.52 10.81 11.43
C ILE A 230 12.57 10.48 12.91
N ALA A 231 12.45 9.19 13.27
CA ALA A 231 12.51 8.79 14.65
C ALA A 231 13.89 9.15 15.23
N ASP A 232 13.92 9.96 16.29
CA ASP A 232 15.14 10.20 17.05
C ASP A 232 15.37 8.98 17.96
N GLY A 233 16.37 8.16 17.61
CA GLY A 233 16.77 7.01 18.44
C GLY A 233 17.24 7.40 19.84
N ASN A 234 17.46 8.69 20.09
CA ASN A 234 17.90 9.25 21.36
C ASN A 234 16.76 9.82 22.23
N GLU A 235 15.55 9.99 21.68
CA GLU A 235 14.34 10.36 22.42
C GLU A 235 13.68 9.12 23.03
N LEU A 236 14.22 8.64 24.15
CA LEU A 236 13.49 7.71 25.00
C LEU A 236 12.47 8.51 25.81
N ARG A 237 11.17 8.35 25.50
CA ARG A 237 10.12 8.93 26.35
C ARG A 237 10.02 8.13 27.64
N SER A 238 10.38 8.73 28.77
CA SER A 238 10.17 8.07 30.06
C SER A 238 8.67 7.97 30.37
N SER A 239 8.25 6.91 31.08
CA SER A 239 6.85 6.68 31.48
C SER A 239 6.25 7.81 32.32
N ASN A 240 7.08 8.69 32.87
CA ASN A 240 6.67 9.84 33.68
C ASN A 240 6.43 11.12 32.85
N GLY A 241 6.43 11.03 31.52
CA GLY A 241 6.18 12.17 30.63
C GLY A 241 7.33 13.17 30.53
N LEU A 242 8.50 12.85 31.11
CA LEU A 242 9.72 13.65 30.99
C LEU A 242 10.58 13.14 29.82
N PRO A 243 11.09 14.03 28.94
CA PRO A 243 12.05 13.66 27.90
C PRO A 243 13.35 13.17 28.52
N GLN A 244 13.80 11.98 28.15
CA GLN A 244 15.13 11.49 28.47
C GLN A 244 15.99 11.62 27.21
N VAL A 245 17.03 12.44 27.28
CA VAL A 245 17.99 12.64 26.19
C VAL A 245 19.28 11.92 26.58
N ALA A 246 19.71 10.94 25.79
CA ALA A 246 21.00 10.30 26.07
C ALA A 246 22.15 11.25 25.70
N PRO A 247 23.21 11.37 26.54
CA PRO A 247 24.36 12.20 26.21
C PRO A 247 25.08 11.67 24.97
N THR A 248 25.20 12.50 23.93
CA THR A 248 25.91 12.16 22.69
C THR A 248 27.39 12.54 22.80
N PHE A 249 28.29 11.55 22.70
CA PHE A 249 29.75 11.77 22.74
C PHE A 249 30.41 11.81 21.34
N SER A 250 29.62 11.87 20.27
CA SER A 250 30.12 11.99 18.91
C SER A 250 30.53 13.44 18.60
N TRP A 251 31.84 13.68 18.45
CA TRP A 251 32.38 14.97 17.99
C TRP A 251 32.15 15.23 16.49
N ILE A 252 31.79 14.18 15.74
CA ILE A 252 31.39 14.26 14.32
C ILE A 252 29.86 14.24 14.26
N ARG A 253 29.26 15.24 13.60
CA ARG A 253 27.84 15.23 13.21
C ARG A 253 27.73 14.78 11.76
N LEU A 254 26.98 13.71 11.52
CA LEU A 254 26.62 13.27 10.18
C LEU A 254 25.23 13.81 9.84
N ALA A 255 25.02 14.23 8.59
CA ALA A 255 23.70 14.62 8.13
C ALA A 255 22.75 13.42 8.23
N GLN A 256 21.53 13.66 8.74
CA GLN A 256 20.51 12.63 8.73
C GLN A 256 20.04 12.35 7.29
N ARG A 257 19.55 11.12 7.07
CA ARG A 257 18.98 10.73 5.79
C ARG A 257 17.47 10.85 5.83
N VAL A 258 16.95 11.74 5.01
CA VAL A 258 15.53 12.05 4.95
C VAL A 258 14.91 11.33 3.75
N PRO A 259 13.88 10.49 3.96
CA PRO A 259 13.25 9.77 2.87
C PRO A 259 12.42 10.73 2.02
N VAL A 260 12.69 10.73 0.72
CA VAL A 260 11.95 11.46 -0.31
C VAL A 260 11.27 10.44 -1.21
N ARG A 261 9.95 10.50 -1.29
CA ARG A 261 9.13 9.62 -2.13
C ARG A 261 9.02 10.19 -3.53
N ILE A 262 9.33 9.36 -4.51
CA ILE A 262 9.32 9.71 -5.93
C ILE A 262 8.38 8.75 -6.65
N GLU A 263 7.37 9.31 -7.30
CA GLU A 263 6.44 8.56 -8.13
C GLU A 263 7.01 8.43 -9.55
N LEU A 264 6.80 7.26 -10.16
CA LEU A 264 7.30 6.93 -11.49
C LEU A 264 6.30 7.41 -12.54
N ASP A 265 6.74 8.23 -13.50
CA ASP A 265 5.86 8.77 -14.54
C ASP A 265 5.69 7.79 -15.71
N LYS A 266 6.80 7.16 -16.11
CA LYS A 266 6.85 6.17 -17.19
C LYS A 266 7.81 5.05 -16.85
N VAL A 267 7.30 3.83 -16.92
CA VAL A 267 8.11 2.60 -16.80
C VAL A 267 8.18 1.95 -18.18
N PRO A 268 9.37 1.84 -18.80
CA PRO A 268 9.55 1.10 -20.03
C PRO A 268 9.14 -0.37 -19.88
N ALA A 269 8.57 -0.96 -20.93
CA ALA A 269 8.04 -2.33 -20.89
C ALA A 269 9.13 -3.42 -20.71
N ASP A 270 10.39 -3.08 -20.94
CA ASP A 270 11.56 -3.94 -20.74
C ASP A 270 12.08 -3.93 -19.29
N VAL A 271 11.56 -3.05 -18.42
CA VAL A 271 11.98 -2.92 -17.03
C VAL A 271 10.98 -3.63 -16.11
N GLU A 272 11.35 -4.80 -15.63
CA GLU A 272 10.60 -5.50 -14.58
C GLU A 272 11.00 -4.92 -13.21
N LEU A 273 10.04 -4.26 -12.55
CA LEU A 273 10.27 -3.67 -11.23
C LEU A 273 10.01 -4.70 -10.13
N ALA A 274 10.99 -4.86 -9.23
CA ALA A 274 10.82 -5.60 -7.99
C ALA A 274 10.99 -4.68 -6.79
N ALA A 275 10.13 -4.83 -5.79
CA ALA A 275 10.28 -4.14 -4.52
C ALA A 275 11.61 -4.57 -3.87
N GLY A 276 12.39 -3.58 -3.40
CA GLY A 276 13.72 -3.80 -2.83
C GLY A 276 14.89 -3.53 -3.79
N MET A 277 14.64 -3.33 -5.09
CA MET A 277 15.70 -2.93 -6.02
C MET A 277 16.38 -1.63 -5.59
N THR A 278 17.70 -1.56 -5.79
CA THR A 278 18.50 -0.38 -5.48
C THR A 278 18.54 0.59 -6.66
N ALA A 279 18.45 1.88 -6.35
CA ALA A 279 18.44 2.93 -7.34
C ALA A 279 19.33 4.11 -6.91
N SER A 280 19.94 4.77 -7.88
CA SER A 280 20.49 6.12 -7.70
C SER A 280 19.48 7.14 -8.23
N ILE A 281 19.33 8.26 -7.53
CA ILE A 281 18.31 9.25 -7.81
C ILE A 281 18.98 10.62 -7.88
N GLU A 282 18.66 11.36 -8.93
CA GLU A 282 19.06 12.76 -9.12
C GLU A 282 17.80 13.60 -9.29
N VAL A 283 17.63 14.63 -8.46
CA VAL A 283 16.47 15.55 -8.52
C VAL A 283 16.89 16.82 -9.25
N ALA A 284 16.04 17.32 -10.14
CA ALA A 284 16.27 18.60 -10.78
C ALA A 284 16.12 19.75 -9.78
N GLU A 285 17.10 20.66 -9.73
CA GLU A 285 17.00 21.88 -8.94
C GLU A 285 15.86 22.78 -9.43
N ALA A 286 15.20 23.44 -8.49
CA ALA A 286 14.07 24.32 -8.78
C ALA A 286 14.45 25.46 -9.75
N GLY A 287 13.83 25.46 -10.94
CA GLY A 287 14.03 26.51 -11.96
C GLY A 287 15.20 26.29 -12.91
N ALA A 288 15.93 25.17 -12.80
CA ALA A 288 16.98 24.80 -13.75
C ALA A 288 16.41 23.88 -14.84
N ALA A 289 16.72 24.15 -16.11
CA ALA A 289 16.52 23.18 -17.19
C ALA A 289 17.29 21.90 -16.83
N PRO A 290 16.73 20.69 -17.06
CA PRO A 290 17.33 19.46 -16.60
C PRO A 290 18.72 19.33 -17.24
N ARG A 291 19.79 19.43 -16.44
CA ARG A 291 21.20 19.46 -16.92
C ARG A 291 21.73 18.03 -17.12
N TRP A 292 20.92 17.16 -17.68
CA TRP A 292 21.11 15.70 -17.76
C TRP A 292 22.28 15.26 -18.66
N ARG A 293 22.86 16.15 -19.47
CA ARG A 293 23.88 15.78 -20.47
C ARG A 293 25.33 15.84 -19.98
N LEU A 294 25.65 16.63 -18.96
CA LEU A 294 27.04 16.79 -18.48
C LEU A 294 27.41 15.79 -17.38
N THR A 295 26.45 15.39 -16.54
CA THR A 295 26.67 14.40 -15.46
C THR A 295 26.67 12.95 -15.98
N GLN A 296 26.00 12.64 -17.10
CA GLN A 296 26.03 11.31 -17.72
C GLN A 296 27.46 10.87 -18.11
N TRP A 297 28.31 11.75 -18.64
CA TRP A 297 29.67 11.37 -19.05
C TRP A 297 30.56 11.00 -17.87
N LEU A 298 30.36 11.65 -16.71
CA LEU A 298 31.07 11.36 -15.46
C LEU A 298 30.51 10.13 -14.74
N GLN A 299 29.19 9.91 -14.76
CA GLN A 299 28.55 8.72 -14.18
C GLN A 299 28.67 7.46 -15.07
N ALA A 300 29.07 7.58 -16.33
CA ALA A 300 29.36 6.44 -17.20
C ALA A 300 30.80 5.90 -17.00
N PHE A 301 31.69 6.69 -16.39
CA PHE A 301 33.09 6.35 -16.14
C PHE A 301 33.37 5.83 -14.71
N LEU A 302 32.39 5.91 -13.81
CA LEU A 302 32.45 5.54 -12.38
C LEU A 302 31.34 4.55 -12.03
#